data_AF-A0A951IKQ0-F1
#
_entry.id   AF-A0A951IKQ0-F1
#
_cell.length_a   1.000
_cell.length_b   1.000
_cell.length_c   1.000
_cell.angle_alpha   90.00
_cell.angle_beta   90.00
_cell.angle_gamma   90.00
#
_symmetry.space_group_name_H-M   'P 1'
#
loop_
_entity.id
_entity.type
_entity.pdbx_description
1 polymer ?
#
loop_
_entity_poly.entity_id
_entity_poly.type
_entity_poly.pdbx_seq_one_letter_code
_entity_poly.pdbx_strand_id
1 'polypeptide(L)'
;MRFGPGDHYGEIGLLTGTAASANITALAPSIVYELARSDLVFILEARPQIAHELSQALTERQAAGQALIATGPDRDEVHGGLSNWFLERIHRLLEMEAAR
;
A
#
# COMPACT_ATOMS: atom_id res chain seq x y z
N MET A 1 -1.85 -12.80 6.53
CA MET A 1 -1.47 -11.38 6.77
C MET A 1 -2.68 -10.67 7.35
N ARG A 2 -2.47 -9.84 8.37
CA ARG A 2 -3.52 -8.98 8.97
C ARG A 2 -3.24 -7.53 8.63
N PHE A 3 -4.29 -6.73 8.51
CA PHE A 3 -4.23 -5.30 8.22
C PHE A 3 -4.77 -4.52 9.42
N GLY A 4 -4.08 -3.44 9.77
CA GLY A 4 -4.47 -2.49 10.80
C GLY A 4 -4.63 -1.07 10.25
N PRO A 5 -5.00 -0.11 11.12
CA PRO A 5 -5.08 1.30 10.76
C PRO A 5 -3.78 1.79 10.11
N GLY A 6 -3.92 2.47 8.97
CA GLY A 6 -2.80 2.98 8.17
C GLY A 6 -2.34 2.02 7.07
N ASP A 7 -2.63 0.72 7.18
CA ASP A 7 -2.25 -0.25 6.15
C ASP A 7 -3.05 -0.04 4.86
N HIS A 8 -2.41 -0.32 3.73
CA HIS A 8 -3.01 -0.24 2.40
C HIS A 8 -2.98 -1.61 1.70
N TYR A 9 -3.81 -1.78 0.68
CA TYR A 9 -3.88 -2.97 -0.16
C TYR A 9 -4.38 -2.64 -1.57
N GLY A 10 -4.32 -3.61 -2.49
CA GLY A 10 -4.80 -3.49 -3.88
C GLY A 10 -3.75 -2.98 -4.87
N GLU A 11 -2.60 -2.55 -4.37
CA GLU A 11 -1.49 -1.97 -5.11
C GLU A 11 -0.77 -2.99 -6.00
N ILE A 12 -0.77 -4.27 -5.63
CA ILE A 12 -0.18 -5.35 -6.45
C ILE A 12 -0.86 -5.41 -7.81
N GLY A 13 -2.18 -5.58 -7.85
CA GLY A 13 -2.92 -5.71 -9.11
C GLY A 13 -2.85 -4.44 -9.96
N LEU A 14 -2.74 -3.28 -9.32
CA LEU A 14 -2.52 -2.02 -10.01
C LEU A 14 -1.16 -1.98 -10.73
N LEU A 15 -0.07 -2.32 -10.02
CA LEU A 15 1.29 -2.20 -10.53
C LEU A 15 1.70 -3.33 -11.47
N THR A 16 1.20 -4.55 -11.25
CA THR A 16 1.51 -5.72 -12.10
C THR A 16 0.53 -5.86 -13.27
N GLY A 17 -0.61 -5.17 -13.22
CA GLY A 17 -1.71 -5.36 -14.17
C GLY A 17 -2.41 -6.72 -14.07
N THR A 18 -2.14 -7.49 -13.01
CA THR A 18 -2.76 -8.81 -12.79
C THR A 18 -4.02 -8.69 -11.93
N ALA A 19 -4.95 -9.63 -12.11
CA ALA A 19 -6.13 -9.74 -11.25
C ALA A 19 -5.72 -9.92 -9.76
N ALA A 20 -6.64 -9.56 -8.86
CA ALA A 20 -6.44 -9.71 -7.43
C ALA A 20 -5.99 -11.14 -7.07
N SER A 21 -4.87 -11.25 -6.36
CA SER A 21 -4.26 -12.54 -6.00
C SER A 21 -4.81 -13.11 -4.68
N ALA A 22 -5.62 -12.35 -3.95
CA ALA A 22 -6.18 -12.73 -2.67
C ALA A 22 -7.48 -11.96 -2.39
N ASN A 23 -8.34 -12.57 -1.56
CA ASN A 23 -9.51 -11.91 -0.99
C ASN A 23 -9.16 -11.29 0.36
N ILE A 24 -9.64 -10.07 0.60
CA ILE A 24 -9.53 -9.39 1.89
C ILE A 24 -10.94 -9.28 2.48
N THR A 25 -11.08 -9.64 3.75
CA THR A 25 -12.36 -9.59 4.47
C THR A 25 -12.18 -8.78 5.75
N ALA A 26 -13.12 -7.88 6.03
CA ALA A 26 -13.12 -7.12 7.27
C ALA A 26 -13.43 -8.03 8.46
N LEU A 27 -12.60 -7.99 9.50
CA LEU A 27 -12.80 -8.76 10.74
C LEU A 27 -13.55 -7.97 11.82
N ALA A 28 -13.72 -6.67 11.62
CA ALA A 28 -14.42 -5.73 12.49
C ALA A 28 -15.00 -4.58 11.63
N PRO A 29 -15.90 -3.74 12.17
CA PRO A 29 -16.30 -2.51 11.50
C PRO A 29 -15.08 -1.66 11.16
N SER A 30 -14.91 -1.35 9.87
CA SER A 30 -13.73 -0.67 9.35
C SER A 30 -14.11 0.45 8.39
N ILE A 31 -13.31 1.52 8.38
CA ILE A 31 -13.38 2.58 7.38
C ILE A 31 -12.16 2.40 6.47
N VAL A 32 -12.40 2.36 5.17
CA VAL A 32 -11.35 2.27 4.15
C VAL A 32 -11.48 3.46 3.22
N TYR A 33 -10.36 4.08 2.89
CA TYR A 33 -10.29 5.09 1.85
C TYR A 33 -9.84 4.42 0.55
N GLU A 34 -10.65 4.57 -0.49
CA GLU A 34 -10.32 4.06 -1.82
C GLU A 34 -9.67 5.16 -2.66
N LEU A 35 -8.58 4.79 -3.33
CA LEU A 35 -7.99 5.59 -4.40
C LEU A 35 -8.23 4.87 -5.72
N ALA A 36 -8.98 5.49 -6.63
CA ALA A 36 -9.33 4.86 -7.89
C ALA A 36 -8.09 4.69 -8.78
N ARG A 37 -8.13 3.65 -9.63
CA ARG A 37 -7.04 3.36 -10.59
C ARG A 37 -6.72 4.54 -11.48
N SER A 38 -7.73 5.24 -12.00
CA SER A 38 -7.55 6.41 -12.88
C SER A 38 -6.74 7.50 -12.18
N ASP A 39 -7.04 7.75 -10.91
CA ASP A 39 -6.48 8.85 -10.15
C ASP A 39 -5.03 8.55 -9.77
N LEU A 40 -4.76 7.29 -9.36
CA LEU A 40 -3.41 6.87 -9.06
C LEU A 40 -2.55 6.81 -10.32
N VAL A 41 -3.06 6.33 -11.46
CA VAL A 41 -2.32 6.35 -12.74
C VAL A 41 -1.91 7.78 -13.11
N PHE A 42 -2.83 8.74 -13.02
CA PHE A 42 -2.53 10.14 -13.28
C PHE A 42 -1.39 10.67 -12.37
N ILE A 43 -1.41 10.34 -11.08
CA ILE A 43 -0.35 10.74 -10.14
C ILE A 43 0.99 10.09 -10.50
N LEU A 44 1.00 8.80 -10.84
CA LEU A 44 2.22 8.07 -11.18
C LEU A 44 2.84 8.57 -12.49
N GLU A 45 2.03 8.92 -13.48
CA GLU A 45 2.48 9.54 -14.74
C GLU A 45 3.08 10.93 -14.50
N ALA A 46 2.43 11.75 -13.66
CA ALA A 46 2.92 13.07 -13.31
C ALA A 46 4.20 13.02 -12.45
N ARG A 47 4.39 11.96 -11.66
CA ARG A 47 5.50 11.82 -10.70
C ARG A 47 6.09 10.40 -10.70
N PRO A 48 6.91 10.04 -11.71
CA PRO A 48 7.45 8.68 -11.86
C PRO A 48 8.27 8.17 -10.66
N GLN A 49 8.87 9.06 -9.86
CA GLN A 49 9.60 8.69 -8.65
C GLN A 49 8.71 7.98 -7.62
N ILE A 50 7.43 8.36 -7.53
CA ILE A 50 6.46 7.72 -6.63
C ILE A 50 6.22 6.26 -7.04
N ALA A 51 6.19 5.98 -8.35
CA ALA A 51 6.03 4.62 -8.86
C ALA A 51 7.22 3.72 -8.46
N HIS A 52 8.43 4.28 -8.47
CA HIS A 52 9.64 3.55 -8.08
C HIS A 52 9.60 3.17 -6.59
N GLU A 53 9.27 4.12 -5.72
CA GLU A 53 9.18 3.88 -4.28
C GLU A 53 8.05 2.90 -3.94
N LEU A 54 6.89 3.01 -4.61
CA LEU A 54 5.78 2.09 -4.44
C LEU A 54 6.16 0.64 -4.86
N SER A 55 6.98 0.49 -5.90
CA SER A 55 7.50 -0.80 -6.35
C SER A 55 8.50 -1.41 -5.37
N GLN A 56 9.40 -0.60 -4.81
CA GLN A 56 10.35 -1.05 -3.77
C GLN A 56 9.60 -1.52 -2.52
N ALA A 57 8.65 -0.72 -2.05
CA ALA A 57 7.75 -1.04 -0.96
C ALA A 57 7.02 -2.37 -1.15
N LEU A 58 6.48 -2.60 -2.35
CA LEU A 58 5.82 -3.85 -2.69
C LEU A 58 6.75 -5.07 -2.60
N THR A 59 7.99 -4.90 -3.07
CA THR A 59 9.00 -5.96 -3.05
C THR A 59 9.34 -6.35 -1.61
N GLU A 60 9.55 -5.37 -0.73
CA GLU A 60 9.80 -5.59 0.70
C GLU A 60 8.63 -6.32 1.37
N ARG A 61 7.41 -5.90 1.06
CA ARG A 61 6.18 -6.53 1.58
C ARG A 61 6.02 -7.97 1.10
N GLN A 62 6.31 -8.27 -0.16
CA GLN A 62 6.25 -9.63 -0.69
C GLN A 62 7.31 -10.52 -0.04
N ALA A 63 8.52 -10.01 0.18
CA ALA A 63 9.58 -10.75 0.87
C ALA A 63 9.18 -11.08 2.32
N ALA A 64 8.60 -10.11 3.06
CA ALA A 64 8.09 -10.33 4.41
C ALA A 64 6.94 -11.35 4.44
N GLY A 65 6.01 -11.26 3.47
CA GLY A 65 4.92 -12.22 3.33
C GLY A 65 5.40 -13.65 3.04
N GLN A 66 6.43 -13.81 2.20
CA GLN A 66 7.05 -15.11 1.91
C GLN A 66 7.76 -15.69 3.14
N ALA A 67 8.44 -14.86 3.94
CA ALA A 67 9.08 -15.29 5.17
C ALA A 67 8.07 -15.81 6.23
N LEU A 68 6.88 -15.22 6.28
CA LEU A 68 5.77 -15.67 7.14
C LEU A 68 5.11 -16.98 6.67
N ILE A 69 5.27 -17.38 5.40
CA ILE A 69 4.79 -18.68 4.92
C ILE A 69 5.78 -19.80 5.32
N ALA A 70 7.07 -19.45 5.51
CA ALA A 70 8.11 -20.40 5.91
C ALA A 70 8.19 -20.64 7.43
N THR A 71 7.59 -19.77 8.25
CA THR A 71 7.65 -19.82 9.71
C THR A 71 6.22 -19.75 10.26
N GLY A 72 5.80 -20.72 11.09
CA GLY A 72 4.40 -20.91 11.53
C GLY A 72 3.69 -19.66 12.10
N PRO A 73 2.34 -19.71 12.25
CA PRO A 73 1.50 -18.53 12.31
C PRO A 73 1.45 -17.95 13.72
N ASP A 74 2.48 -17.20 14.12
CA ASP A 74 2.36 -16.34 15.28
C ASP A 74 3.38 -15.21 15.25
N ARG A 75 3.05 -14.10 14.57
CA ARG A 75 3.47 -12.72 14.90
C ARG A 75 2.46 -11.72 14.33
N ASP A 76 1.72 -11.06 15.22
CA ASP A 76 0.93 -9.84 14.99
C ASP A 76 1.87 -8.63 14.81
N GLU A 77 2.81 -8.67 13.86
CA GLU A 77 3.62 -7.49 13.52
C GLU A 77 2.94 -6.66 12.43
N VAL A 78 2.20 -5.65 12.92
CA VAL A 78 1.70 -4.52 12.14
C VAL A 78 2.87 -3.87 11.41
N HIS A 79 2.92 -4.03 10.09
CA HIS A 79 3.97 -3.43 9.25
C HIS A 79 3.69 -1.92 9.05
N GLY A 80 3.89 -1.14 10.11
CA GLY A 80 3.69 0.31 10.12
C GLY A 80 4.69 1.14 9.31
N GLY A 81 5.70 0.52 8.67
CA GLY A 81 6.74 1.26 7.92
C GLY A 81 6.21 1.92 6.65
N LEU A 82 5.30 1.25 5.95
CA LEU A 82 4.79 1.67 4.64
C LEU A 82 3.55 2.55 4.75
N SER A 83 2.71 2.24 5.73
CA SER A 83 1.54 3.02 6.17
C SER A 83 1.93 4.44 6.55
N ASN A 84 3.00 4.58 7.34
CA ASN A 84 3.48 5.90 7.75
C ASN A 84 4.15 6.65 6.58
N TRP A 85 4.95 5.96 5.75
CA TRP A 85 5.59 6.57 4.57
C TRP A 85 4.57 7.06 3.52
N PHE A 86 3.55 6.27 3.22
CA PHE A 86 2.53 6.61 2.22
C PHE A 86 1.67 7.78 2.69
N LEU A 87 1.28 7.79 3.96
CA LEU A 87 0.57 8.92 4.58
C LEU A 87 1.45 10.18 4.59
N GLU A 88 2.71 10.09 5.05
CA GLU A 88 3.65 11.21 4.99
C GLU A 88 3.83 11.73 3.56
N ARG A 89 3.76 10.85 2.56
CA ARG A 89 3.92 11.25 1.17
C ARG A 89 2.65 11.90 0.60
N ILE A 90 1.47 11.38 0.90
CA ILE A 90 0.20 12.00 0.55
C ILE A 90 0.08 13.38 1.22
N HIS A 91 0.43 13.50 2.50
CA HIS A 91 0.43 14.79 3.18
C HIS A 91 1.36 15.80 2.49
N ARG A 92 2.61 15.41 2.19
CA ARG A 92 3.51 16.26 1.40
C ARG A 92 2.97 16.60 0.01
N LEU A 93 2.32 15.66 -0.67
CA LEU A 93 1.72 15.88 -1.99
C LEU A 93 0.65 16.97 -1.93
N LEU A 94 -0.23 16.90 -0.94
CA LEU A 94 -1.34 17.85 -0.74
C LEU A 94 -0.83 19.22 -0.25
N GLU A 95 0.20 19.25 0.61
CA GLU A 95 0.82 20.49 1.07
C GLU A 95 1.53 21.25 -0.07
N MET A 96 2.08 20.55 -1.06
CA MET A 96 2.71 21.17 -2.24
C MET A 96 1.70 21.82 -3.19
N GLU A 97 0.43 21.37 -3.22
CA GLU A 97 -0.63 22.02 -4.00
C GLU A 97 -1.17 23.29 -3.34
N ALA A 98 -1.15 23.35 -2.00
CA ALA A 98 -1.62 24.51 -1.25
C ALA A 98 -0.65 25.73 -1.29
N ALA A 99 0.60 25.52 -1.72
CA ALA A 99 1.64 26.54 -1.82
C ALA A 99 1.70 27.26 -3.18
N ARG A 100 0.64 27.15 -4.00
CA ARG A 100 0.55 27.71 -5.36
C ARG A 100 -0.61 28.67 -5.49
#